data_AF-D1YKC7-F1
#
_entry.id   AF-D1YKC7-F1
#
_cell.length_a   1.000
_cell.length_b   1.000
_cell.length_c   1.000
_cell.angle_alpha   90.00
_cell.angle_beta   90.00
_cell.angle_gamma   90.00
#
_symmetry.space_group_name_H-M   'P 1'
#
loop_
_entity.id
_entity.type
_entity.pdbx_description
1 polymer ?
#
loop_
_entity_poly.entity_id
_entity_poly.type
_entity_poly.pdbx_seq_one_letter_code
_entity_poly.pdbx_strand_id
1 'polypeptide(L)' 'MSELDHRRQSRLLNYIHGKTQTFITTTDLEGISWEIVKEPKVYHISAGTISAKES' A
#
# COMPACT_ATOMS: atom_id res chain seq x y z
N MET A 1 -6.88 -11.92 -9.65
CA MET A 1 -5.95 -12.49 -8.65
C MET A 1 -6.75 -13.29 -7.65
N SER A 2 -6.18 -14.36 -7.09
CA SER A 2 -6.91 -15.25 -6.18
C SER A 2 -7.30 -14.54 -4.88
N GLU A 3 -8.52 -14.77 -4.39
CA GLU A 3 -9.01 -14.34 -3.06
C GLU A 3 -8.02 -14.71 -1.92
N LEU A 4 -7.31 -15.83 -2.08
CA LEU A 4 -6.31 -16.30 -1.12
C LEU A 4 -5.11 -15.34 -1.01
N ASP A 5 -4.71 -14.73 -2.12
CA ASP A 5 -3.59 -13.78 -2.16
C ASP A 5 -3.99 -12.46 -1.48
N HIS A 6 -5.22 -12.00 -1.70
CA HIS A 6 -5.75 -10.82 -1.00
C HIS A 6 -5.77 -11.03 0.52
N ARG A 7 -6.21 -12.21 0.99
CA ARG A 7 -6.19 -12.57 2.42
C ARG A 7 -4.78 -12.65 3.04
N ARG A 8 -3.75 -12.95 2.23
CA ARG A 8 -2.36 -12.98 2.70
C ARG A 8 -1.79 -11.56 2.80
N GLN A 9 -2.04 -10.72 1.80
CA GLN A 9 -1.63 -9.31 1.81
C GLN A 9 -2.25 -8.55 2.98
N SER A 10 -3.56 -8.66 3.19
CA SER A 10 -4.25 -7.97 4.29
C SER A 10 -3.75 -8.41 5.68
N ARG A 11 -3.35 -9.68 5.84
CA ARG A 11 -2.73 -10.16 7.10
C ARG A 11 -1.36 -9.55 7.37
N LEU A 12 -0.53 -9.45 6.32
CA LEU A 12 0.79 -8.83 6.45
C LEU A 12 0.68 -7.35 6.83
N LEU A 13 -0.18 -6.61 6.13
CA LEU A 13 -0.42 -5.18 6.40
C LEU A 13 -0.89 -4.95 7.84
N ASN A 14 -1.83 -5.76 8.32
CA ASN A 14 -2.31 -5.69 9.70
C ASN A 14 -1.21 -5.97 10.73
N TYR A 15 -0.30 -6.90 10.45
CA TYR A 15 0.77 -7.25 11.39
C TYR A 15 1.79 -6.11 11.57
N ILE A 16 2.14 -5.43 10.47
CA ILE A 16 3.15 -4.36 10.45
C ILE A 16 2.56 -2.98 10.81
N HIS A 17 1.23 -2.83 10.74
CA HIS A 17 0.53 -1.60 11.04
C HIS A 17 0.89 -1.02 12.41
N GLY A 18 1.30 0.25 12.44
CA GLY A 18 1.55 1.02 13.66
C GLY A 18 2.76 0.56 14.48
N LYS A 19 3.44 -0.51 14.06
CA LYS A 19 4.63 -1.04 14.75
C LYS A 19 5.94 -0.61 14.10
N THR A 20 5.91 -0.29 12.81
CA THR A 20 7.11 -0.01 12.01
C THR A 20 6.84 1.03 10.92
N GLN A 21 7.85 1.80 10.55
CA GLN A 21 7.81 2.61 9.32
C GLN A 21 7.92 1.68 8.12
N THR A 22 6.90 1.69 7.24
CA THR A 22 6.78 0.75 6.12
C THR A 22 6.71 1.52 4.81
N PHE A 23 7.49 1.08 3.81
CA PHE A 23 7.38 1.52 2.42
C PHE A 23 6.82 0.37 1.58
N ILE A 24 5.79 0.64 0.78
CA ILE A 24 5.14 -0.34 -0.08
C ILE A 24 5.20 0.15 -1.51
N THR A 25 5.70 -0.68 -2.42
CA THR A 25 5.67 -0.44 -3.86
C THR A 25 4.70 -1.41 -4.50
N THR A 26 3.72 -0.90 -5.23
CA THR A 26 2.73 -1.69 -5.95
C THR A 26 2.43 -1.04 -7.29
N THR A 27 2.09 -1.86 -8.28
CA THR A 27 1.57 -1.37 -9.56
C THR A 27 0.11 -0.94 -9.46
N ASP A 28 -0.58 -1.36 -8.40
CA ASP A 28 -2.00 -1.07 -8.18
C ASP A 28 -2.32 -0.97 -6.68
N LEU A 29 -3.10 0.05 -6.33
CA LEU A 29 -3.54 0.33 -4.97
C LEU A 29 -4.84 -0.39 -4.58
N GLU A 30 -5.57 -1.00 -5.53
CA GLU A 30 -6.83 -1.72 -5.26
C GLU A 30 -6.69 -2.82 -4.20
N GLY A 31 -5.51 -3.47 -4.12
CA GLY A 31 -5.24 -4.52 -3.15
C GLY A 31 -4.85 -4.03 -1.74
N ILE A 32 -4.63 -2.72 -1.55
CA ILE A 32 -4.17 -2.17 -0.28
C ILE A 32 -5.38 -1.71 0.54
N SER A 33 -5.56 -2.34 1.72
CA SER A 33 -6.58 -1.90 2.66
C SER A 33 -6.16 -0.58 3.31
N TRP A 34 -6.76 0.52 2.83
CA TRP A 34 -6.51 1.88 3.30
C TRP A 34 -6.86 2.10 4.77
N GLU A 35 -7.80 1.32 5.31
CA GLU A 35 -8.14 1.33 6.74
C GLU A 35 -6.95 0.96 7.63
N ILE A 36 -6.06 0.10 7.11
CA ILE A 36 -4.83 -0.33 7.79
C ILE A 36 -3.70 0.68 7.57
N VAL A 37 -3.80 1.59 6.62
CA VAL A 37 -2.72 2.55 6.37
C VAL A 37 -3.21 3.90 6.88
N LYS A 38 -2.84 4.26 8.11
CA LYS A 38 -3.16 5.55 8.76
C LYS A 38 -2.60 6.71 7.94
N GLU A 39 -3.31 7.09 6.88
CA GLU A 39 -2.97 8.17 5.95
C GLU A 39 -1.57 8.03 5.33
N PRO A 40 -1.38 7.08 4.39
CA PRO A 40 -0.10 6.99 3.70
C PRO A 40 0.11 8.20 2.81
N LYS A 41 1.37 8.60 2.68
CA LYS A 41 1.80 9.44 1.57
C LYS A 41 1.87 8.57 0.31
N VAL A 42 1.07 8.93 -0.70
CA VAL A 42 1.01 8.20 -1.97
C VAL A 42 1.85 8.91 -3.01
N TYR A 43 2.79 8.17 -3.59
CA TYR A 43 3.63 8.63 -4.68
C TYR A 43 3.34 7.81 -5.93
N HIS A 44 3.06 8.47 -7.05
CA HIS A 44 2.93 7.83 -8.35
C HIS A 44 4.27 7.88 -9.08
N ILE A 45 4.67 6.75 -9.67
CA ILE A 45 5.87 6.65 -10.49
C ILE A 45 5.44 6.44 -11.92
N SER A 46 5.87 7.33 -12.82
CA SER A 46 5.64 7.21 -14.26
C SER A 46 6.91 7.58 -15.02
N ALA A 47 7.35 6.70 -15.93
CA ALA A 47 8.56 6.89 -16.73
C ALA A 47 9.80 7.32 -15.91
N GLY A 48 10.00 6.72 -14.74
CA GLY A 48 11.11 7.05 -13.82
C GLY A 48 10.97 8.37 -13.08
N THR A 49 9.86 9.08 -13.23
CA THR A 49 9.55 10.34 -12.54
C THR A 49 8.54 10.09 -11.42
N ILE A 50 8.76 10.70 -10.26
CA ILE A 50 7.85 10.64 -9.11
C ILE A 50 6.94 11.86 -9.11
N SER A 51 5.63 11.65 -8.96
CA SER A 51 4.66 12.69 -8.62
C SER A 51 4.00 12.40 -7.27
N ALA A 52 3.97 13.41 -6.39
CA ALA A 52 3.16 13.32 -5.18
C ALA A 52 1.70 13.48 -5.57
N LYS A 53 0.83 12.57 -5.11
CA LYS A 53 -0.61 12.82 -5.16
C LYS A 53 -0.93 13.72 -3.97
N GLU A 54 -1.10 15.02 -4.21
CA GLU A 54 -1.66 15.92 -3.21
C GLU A 54 -3.14 15.55 -3.00
N SER A 55 -3.54 15.41 -1.74
CA SER A 55 -4.91 15.15 -1.30
C SER A 55 -5.69 16.45 -1.17
#